data_AF-A0A2S9K5B5-F1
#
_entry.id   AF-A0A2S9K5B5-F1
#
_cell.length_a   1.000
_cell.length_b   1.000
_cell.length_c   1.000
_cell.angle_alpha   90.00
_cell.angle_beta   90.00
_cell.angle_gamma   90.00
#
_symmetry.space_group_name_H-M   'P 1'
#
loop_
_entity.id
_entity.type
_entity.pdbx_description
1 polymer ?
#
loop_
_entity_poly.entity_id
_entity_poly.type
_entity_poly.pdbx_seq_one_letter_code
_entity_poly.pdbx_strand_id
1 'polypeptide(L)'
;MKPEVFRVGHLPGLDAGQLAWRELPAPQLPAGHGFEVAALTPDQLRTLCEQIRGPGRQGLRALPVRDIVQAIDRVIQQLLDPAAPEHQLLLRWLPLSTGFSAEMIRVNLGPTLRTFRALQLQRFLVEDLGNPALLDGFEPRVTGGWTHAEGPDLLAHVWAGNVPGLPLWSLVCGLLAKAGNIGKVSAGEPVFATVFAQTLARLETRLGAAVAVLWWERQDLDTASAIWSEADTLLAYGGDAALRELQAQLPPGVRFLPHGHKLSFGVVGRAALSAGRAPAIARLAADDLVRHEQQGCYSPQAFYVERGGQVSPLEFAQRLAAGLQQLSAKFPRPQPGLAEAAQIAQWRSSLEWAGFDDASVQVLGHPDHGWSLVYRDRPTVIAPGPLHRCVQVVALDSLDELPAWLAPQRRHLQSAGLAVAPEQLQALASQLAAVGVTRLSAIGHMTLPAPGWHTDGRPSLLDLVTLVDLEASAEALAEGLTDYEV
;
A
#
# COMPACT_ATOMS: atom_id res chain seq x y z
N MET A 1 -17.19 3.23 -30.82
CA MET A 1 -17.18 2.31 -29.66
C MET A 1 -18.52 2.44 -28.95
N LYS A 2 -19.09 1.34 -28.44
CA LYS A 2 -20.27 1.46 -27.55
C LYS A 2 -19.82 2.20 -26.28
N PRO A 3 -20.61 3.14 -25.76
CA PRO A 3 -20.30 3.75 -24.49
C PRO A 3 -20.23 2.66 -23.41
N GLU A 4 -19.16 2.68 -22.61
CA GLU A 4 -18.92 1.72 -21.53
C GLU A 4 -18.81 2.50 -20.22
N VAL A 5 -19.63 2.12 -19.24
CA VAL A 5 -19.66 2.78 -17.94
C VAL A 5 -19.31 1.78 -16.86
N PHE A 6 -18.30 2.09 -16.07
CA PHE A 6 -17.94 1.29 -14.90
C PHE A 6 -18.60 1.86 -13.65
N ARG A 7 -19.49 1.07 -13.04
CA ARG A 7 -20.10 1.42 -11.76
C ARG A 7 -19.15 1.07 -10.62
N VAL A 8 -18.66 2.10 -9.96
CA VAL A 8 -17.74 2.04 -8.84
C VAL A 8 -18.52 1.69 -7.57
N GLY A 9 -17.95 0.77 -6.80
CA GLY A 9 -18.42 0.44 -5.47
C GLY A 9 -19.17 -0.88 -5.34
N HIS A 10 -19.47 -1.20 -4.09
CA HIS A 10 -20.24 -2.35 -3.64
C HIS A 10 -20.99 -1.93 -2.38
N LEU A 11 -22.32 -2.05 -2.39
CA LEU A 11 -23.22 -1.41 -1.42
C LEU A 11 -24.24 -2.44 -0.91
N PRO A 12 -23.85 -3.38 -0.02
CA PRO A 12 -24.75 -4.42 0.45
C PRO A 12 -25.89 -3.83 1.27
N GLY A 13 -27.06 -4.47 1.22
CA GLY A 13 -28.25 -4.05 1.96
C GLY A 13 -29.03 -2.88 1.32
N LEU A 14 -28.49 -2.24 0.28
CA LEU A 14 -29.20 -1.20 -0.48
C LEU A 14 -29.81 -1.77 -1.76
N ASP A 15 -31.01 -1.28 -2.11
CA ASP A 15 -31.66 -1.60 -3.38
C ASP A 15 -31.01 -0.82 -4.52
N ALA A 16 -30.33 -1.52 -5.43
CA ALA A 16 -29.68 -0.91 -6.59
C ALA A 16 -30.63 -0.13 -7.51
N GLY A 17 -31.93 -0.46 -7.52
CA GLY A 17 -32.95 0.27 -8.28
C GLY A 17 -33.31 1.64 -7.71
N GLN A 18 -32.95 1.92 -6.46
CA GLN A 18 -33.23 3.18 -5.76
C GLN A 18 -31.99 4.08 -5.65
N LEU A 19 -30.86 3.63 -6.20
CA LEU A 19 -29.62 4.41 -6.19
C LEU A 19 -29.63 5.44 -7.31
N ALA A 20 -29.43 6.70 -6.95
CA ALA A 20 -29.02 7.72 -7.90
C ALA A 20 -27.54 7.53 -8.24
N TRP A 21 -27.20 7.66 -9.52
CA TRP A 21 -25.83 7.56 -9.99
C TRP A 21 -25.37 8.91 -10.51
N ARG A 22 -24.13 9.27 -10.21
CA ARG A 22 -23.46 10.45 -10.75
C ARG A 22 -22.11 10.05 -11.34
N GLU A 23 -21.64 10.85 -12.28
CA GLU A 23 -20.31 10.68 -12.84
C GLU A 23 -19.24 10.96 -11.77
N LEU A 24 -18.27 10.06 -11.66
CA LEU A 24 -17.08 10.28 -10.84
C LEU A 24 -16.14 11.23 -11.61
N PRO A 25 -15.65 12.32 -10.99
CA PRO A 25 -14.65 13.19 -11.60
C PRO A 25 -13.35 12.41 -11.84
N ALA A 26 -13.19 11.86 -13.03
CA ALA A 26 -12.03 11.08 -13.44
C ALA A 26 -11.10 11.90 -14.33
N PRO A 27 -9.79 11.57 -14.38
CA PRO A 27 -8.90 12.10 -15.42
C PRO A 27 -9.44 11.75 -16.82
N GLN A 28 -9.05 12.53 -17.83
CA GLN A 28 -9.57 12.48 -19.20
C GLN A 28 -9.71 11.05 -19.75
N LEU A 29 -10.93 10.53 -19.75
CA LEU A 29 -11.26 9.22 -20.31
C LEU A 29 -11.43 9.31 -21.83
N PRO A 30 -11.15 8.23 -22.58
CA PRO A 30 -11.52 8.15 -23.98
C PRO A 30 -13.02 8.37 -24.18
N ALA A 31 -13.40 9.05 -25.26
CA ALA A 31 -14.80 9.35 -25.55
C ALA A 31 -15.71 8.11 -25.44
N GLY A 32 -16.79 8.24 -24.66
CA GLY A 32 -17.74 7.16 -24.40
C GLY A 32 -17.40 6.26 -23.20
N HIS A 33 -16.28 6.48 -22.50
CA HIS A 33 -16.00 5.79 -21.23
C HIS A 33 -16.35 6.70 -20.05
N GLY A 34 -16.89 6.12 -18.98
CA GLY A 34 -17.24 6.85 -17.76
C GLY A 34 -17.13 5.98 -16.52
N PHE A 35 -16.90 6.64 -15.39
CA PHE A 35 -17.05 6.04 -14.06
C PHE A 35 -18.31 6.62 -13.41
N GLU A 36 -19.17 5.75 -12.89
CA GLU A 36 -20.36 6.15 -12.13
C GLU A 36 -20.21 5.74 -10.67
N VAL A 37 -20.63 6.61 -9.76
CA VAL A 37 -20.68 6.36 -8.31
C VAL A 37 -22.09 6.63 -7.80
N ALA A 38 -22.51 5.87 -6.79
CA ALA A 38 -23.78 6.11 -6.14
C ALA A 38 -23.76 7.41 -5.35
N ALA A 39 -24.80 8.23 -5.51
CA ALA A 39 -25.07 9.40 -4.68
C ALA A 39 -26.02 8.98 -3.55
N LEU A 40 -25.45 8.57 -2.41
CA LEU A 40 -26.21 8.05 -1.28
C LEU A 40 -26.88 9.17 -0.49
N THR A 41 -28.14 8.96 -0.10
CA THR A 41 -28.80 9.82 0.89
C THR A 41 -28.29 9.52 2.30
N PRO A 42 -28.48 10.43 3.28
CA PRO A 42 -28.13 10.15 4.67
C PRO A 42 -28.77 8.88 5.24
N ASP A 43 -30.01 8.58 4.86
CA ASP A 43 -30.71 7.37 5.32
C ASP A 43 -30.13 6.10 4.69
N GLN A 44 -29.79 6.14 3.40
CA GLN A 44 -29.10 5.03 2.72
C GLN A 44 -27.71 4.79 3.34
N LEU A 45 -26.99 5.86 3.69
CA LEU A 45 -25.68 5.75 4.32
C LEU A 45 -25.76 5.16 5.73
N ARG A 46 -26.76 5.57 6.53
CA ARG A 46 -27.03 4.98 7.85
C ARG A 46 -27.38 3.50 7.73
N THR A 47 -28.28 3.16 6.80
CA THR A 47 -28.68 1.77 6.52
C THR A 47 -27.46 0.92 6.13
N LEU A 48 -26.57 1.47 5.31
CA LEU A 48 -25.33 0.80 4.92
C LEU A 48 -24.42 0.56 6.13
N CYS A 49 -24.21 1.57 6.99
CA CYS A 49 -23.37 1.42 8.18
C CYS A 49 -23.95 0.37 9.15
N GLU A 50 -25.27 0.39 9.39
CA GLU A 50 -26.00 -0.59 10.21
C GLU A 50 -25.90 -2.01 9.63
N GLN A 51 -26.05 -2.15 8.31
CA GLN A 51 -25.88 -3.42 7.61
C GLN A 51 -24.47 -3.98 7.82
N ILE A 52 -23.43 -3.15 7.65
CA ILE A 52 -22.04 -3.58 7.73
C ILE A 52 -21.66 -3.96 9.16
N ARG A 53 -21.94 -3.10 10.15
CA ARG A 53 -21.55 -3.33 11.56
C ARG A 53 -22.42 -4.36 12.29
N GLY A 54 -23.65 -4.56 11.82
CA GLY A 54 -24.60 -5.52 12.37
C GLY A 54 -24.63 -6.84 11.58
N PRO A 55 -25.68 -7.12 10.77
CA PRO A 55 -25.86 -8.41 10.10
C PRO A 55 -24.67 -8.87 9.24
N GLY A 56 -24.03 -7.95 8.52
CA GLY A 56 -22.85 -8.22 7.71
C GLY A 56 -21.71 -8.76 8.55
N ARG A 57 -21.28 -8.00 9.56
CA ARG A 57 -20.25 -8.43 10.51
C ARG A 57 -20.62 -9.71 11.23
N GLN A 58 -21.87 -9.89 11.68
CA GLN A 58 -22.30 -11.12 12.36
C GLN A 58 -22.08 -12.36 11.47
N GLY A 59 -22.42 -12.26 10.17
CA GLY A 59 -22.18 -13.32 9.20
C GLY A 59 -20.70 -13.62 8.99
N LEU A 60 -19.85 -12.58 8.98
CA LEU A 60 -18.39 -12.71 8.91
C LEU A 60 -17.80 -13.33 10.18
N ARG A 61 -18.22 -12.85 11.37
CA ARG A 61 -17.71 -13.26 12.68
C ARG A 61 -17.96 -14.75 12.96
N ALA A 62 -19.10 -15.26 12.48
CA ALA A 62 -19.49 -16.67 12.61
C ALA A 62 -18.60 -17.64 11.79
N LEU A 63 -17.77 -17.14 10.87
CA LEU A 63 -16.88 -17.97 10.08
C LEU A 63 -15.57 -18.23 10.81
N PRO A 64 -15.05 -19.48 10.78
CA PRO A 64 -13.67 -19.75 11.10
C PRO A 64 -12.73 -18.92 10.22
N VAL A 65 -11.63 -18.41 10.78
CA VAL A 65 -10.68 -17.56 10.04
C VAL A 65 -10.10 -18.28 8.81
N ARG A 66 -9.96 -19.60 8.89
CA ARG A 66 -9.55 -20.44 7.74
C ARG A 66 -10.53 -20.35 6.56
N ASP A 67 -11.84 -20.22 6.82
CA ASP A 67 -12.85 -20.17 5.76
C ASP A 67 -12.87 -18.78 5.11
N ILE A 68 -12.58 -17.73 5.90
CA ILE A 68 -12.33 -16.37 5.39
C ILE A 68 -11.11 -16.39 4.45
N VAL A 69 -10.01 -17.02 4.87
CA VAL A 69 -8.81 -17.20 4.03
C VAL A 69 -9.15 -17.91 2.70
N GLN A 70 -9.92 -18.98 2.74
CA GLN A 70 -10.31 -19.70 1.52
C GLN A 70 -11.26 -18.89 0.62
N ALA A 71 -12.15 -18.10 1.19
CA ALA A 71 -13.02 -17.21 0.43
C ALA A 71 -12.20 -16.12 -0.31
N ILE A 72 -11.25 -15.49 0.39
CA ILE A 72 -10.33 -14.51 -0.21
C ILE A 72 -9.48 -15.20 -1.29
N ASP A 73 -8.95 -16.40 -1.02
CA ASP A 73 -8.15 -17.15 -2.02
C ASP A 73 -8.93 -17.42 -3.31
N ARG A 74 -10.21 -17.80 -3.21
CA ARG A 74 -11.08 -18.00 -4.37
C ARG A 74 -11.27 -16.70 -5.18
N VAL A 75 -11.44 -15.55 -4.51
CA VAL A 75 -11.48 -14.25 -5.20
C VAL A 75 -10.17 -14.00 -5.93
N ILE A 76 -9.03 -14.14 -5.24
CA ILE A 76 -7.72 -13.91 -5.83
C ILE A 76 -7.44 -14.86 -7.00
N GLN A 77 -7.91 -16.10 -6.96
CA GLN A 77 -7.84 -17.03 -8.10
C GLN A 77 -8.59 -16.48 -9.33
N GLN A 78 -9.81 -15.95 -9.16
CA GLN A 78 -10.55 -15.30 -10.26
C GLN A 78 -9.81 -14.07 -10.79
N LEU A 79 -9.26 -13.24 -9.89
CA LEU A 79 -8.50 -12.05 -10.31
C LEU A 79 -7.18 -12.40 -11.00
N LEU A 80 -6.63 -13.59 -10.78
CA LEU A 80 -5.41 -14.09 -11.43
C LEU A 80 -5.68 -14.82 -12.74
N ASP A 81 -6.88 -15.36 -12.94
CA ASP A 81 -7.24 -16.14 -14.12
C ASP A 81 -7.44 -15.24 -15.34
N PRO A 82 -6.59 -15.32 -16.38
CA PRO A 82 -6.76 -14.52 -17.58
C PRO A 82 -8.08 -14.78 -18.32
N ALA A 83 -8.75 -15.91 -18.11
CA ALA A 83 -10.04 -16.20 -18.72
C ALA A 83 -11.22 -15.58 -17.93
N ALA A 84 -11.02 -15.18 -16.67
CA ALA A 84 -12.09 -14.66 -15.83
C ALA A 84 -12.50 -13.23 -16.25
N PRO A 85 -13.81 -12.91 -16.27
CA PRO A 85 -14.29 -11.56 -16.56
C PRO A 85 -13.68 -10.49 -15.65
N GLU A 86 -13.46 -10.81 -14.37
CA GLU A 86 -12.88 -9.90 -13.38
C GLU A 86 -11.45 -9.50 -13.72
N HIS A 87 -10.62 -10.44 -14.17
CA HIS A 87 -9.27 -10.15 -14.63
C HIS A 87 -9.29 -9.23 -15.86
N GLN A 88 -10.19 -9.51 -16.81
CA GLN A 88 -10.35 -8.69 -18.01
C GLN A 88 -10.86 -7.29 -17.68
N LEU A 89 -11.73 -7.14 -16.67
CA LEU A 89 -12.15 -5.85 -16.15
C LEU A 89 -10.97 -5.06 -15.57
N LEU A 90 -10.13 -5.68 -14.74
CA LEU A 90 -8.94 -5.02 -14.19
C LEU A 90 -7.98 -4.54 -15.29
N LEU A 91 -7.68 -5.40 -16.27
CA LEU A 91 -6.79 -5.03 -17.39
C LEU A 91 -7.38 -3.93 -18.29
N ARG A 92 -8.71 -3.82 -18.38
CA ARG A 92 -9.39 -2.78 -19.16
C ARG A 92 -9.42 -1.44 -18.42
N TRP A 93 -9.82 -1.45 -17.15
CA TRP A 93 -10.18 -0.23 -16.42
C TRP A 93 -9.05 0.37 -15.59
N LEU A 94 -8.06 -0.42 -15.15
CA LEU A 94 -6.91 0.13 -14.42
C LEU A 94 -6.04 1.07 -15.27
N PRO A 95 -5.72 0.77 -16.55
CA PRO A 95 -5.00 1.73 -17.39
C PRO A 95 -5.75 3.05 -17.59
N LEU A 96 -7.07 2.99 -17.69
CA LEU A 96 -7.91 4.17 -17.92
C LEU A 96 -8.01 5.07 -16.69
N SER A 97 -8.12 4.48 -15.49
CA SER A 97 -8.20 5.24 -14.23
C SER A 97 -6.84 5.80 -13.80
N THR A 98 -5.80 4.98 -13.87
CA THR A 98 -4.46 5.33 -13.34
C THR A 98 -3.54 6.00 -14.35
N GLY A 99 -3.88 5.92 -15.65
CA GLY A 99 -3.02 6.33 -16.75
C GLY A 99 -1.83 5.37 -17.01
N PHE A 100 -1.62 4.36 -16.17
CA PHE A 100 -0.53 3.40 -16.31
C PHE A 100 -0.64 2.65 -17.63
N SER A 101 0.51 2.38 -18.27
CA SER A 101 0.51 1.55 -19.48
C SER A 101 -0.11 0.17 -19.20
N ALA A 102 -0.83 -0.39 -20.17
CA ALA A 102 -1.41 -1.72 -20.04
C ALA A 102 -0.35 -2.79 -19.68
N GLU A 103 0.88 -2.63 -20.19
CA GLU A 103 2.00 -3.49 -19.86
C GLU A 103 2.42 -3.38 -18.39
N MET A 104 2.45 -2.16 -17.82
CA MET A 104 2.72 -1.93 -16.41
C MET A 104 1.69 -2.62 -15.52
N ILE A 105 0.40 -2.49 -15.85
CA ILE A 105 -0.68 -3.18 -15.12
C ILE A 105 -0.49 -4.69 -15.21
N ARG A 106 -0.33 -5.23 -16.43
CA ARG A 106 -0.20 -6.68 -16.67
C ARG A 106 0.97 -7.30 -15.88
N VAL A 107 2.12 -6.65 -15.86
CA VAL A 107 3.33 -7.17 -15.21
C VAL A 107 3.24 -7.10 -13.68
N ASN A 108 2.57 -6.11 -13.11
CA ASN A 108 2.49 -5.95 -11.65
C ASN A 108 1.27 -6.64 -11.02
N LEU A 109 0.18 -6.82 -11.77
CA LEU A 109 -1.06 -7.38 -11.22
C LEU A 109 -0.87 -8.78 -10.62
N GLY A 110 -0.23 -9.68 -11.35
CA GLY A 110 0.00 -11.06 -10.90
C GLY A 110 0.81 -11.17 -9.60
N PRO A 111 2.02 -10.56 -9.54
CA PRO A 111 2.81 -10.49 -8.30
C PRO A 111 2.03 -9.92 -7.12
N THR A 112 1.33 -8.80 -7.28
CA THR A 112 0.55 -8.17 -6.20
C THR A 112 -0.56 -9.09 -5.69
N LEU A 113 -1.34 -9.69 -6.59
CA LEU A 113 -2.43 -10.59 -6.21
C LEU A 113 -1.93 -11.86 -5.52
N ARG A 114 -0.77 -12.40 -5.93
CA ARG A 114 -0.20 -13.61 -5.30
C ARG A 114 0.14 -13.43 -3.82
N THR A 115 0.31 -12.19 -3.36
CA THR A 115 0.50 -11.88 -1.94
C THR A 115 -0.74 -12.17 -1.08
N PHE A 116 -1.92 -12.29 -1.70
CA PHE A 116 -3.19 -12.54 -1.01
C PHE A 116 -3.74 -13.95 -1.23
N ARG A 117 -2.92 -14.88 -1.74
CA ARG A 117 -3.28 -16.30 -1.83
C ARG A 117 -3.24 -16.96 -0.45
N ALA A 118 -3.95 -18.08 -0.27
CA ALA A 118 -4.17 -18.74 1.02
C ALA A 118 -2.89 -18.99 1.81
N LEU A 119 -1.84 -19.52 1.16
CA LEU A 119 -0.54 -19.77 1.80
C LEU A 119 0.11 -18.48 2.32
N GLN A 120 -0.08 -17.38 1.60
CA GLN A 120 0.43 -16.07 1.98
C GLN A 120 -0.43 -15.48 3.10
N LEU A 121 -1.76 -15.55 3.03
CA LEU A 121 -2.65 -15.08 4.11
C LEU A 121 -2.43 -15.83 5.43
N GLN A 122 -2.12 -17.12 5.38
CA GLN A 122 -1.72 -17.87 6.57
C GLN A 122 -0.45 -17.30 7.22
N ARG A 123 0.51 -16.82 6.41
CA ARG A 123 1.70 -16.14 6.92
C ARG A 123 1.36 -14.79 7.55
N PHE A 124 0.42 -14.01 6.99
CA PHE A 124 -0.06 -12.77 7.63
C PHE A 124 -0.57 -13.06 9.05
N LEU A 125 -1.45 -14.06 9.17
CA LEU A 125 -2.07 -14.41 10.45
C LEU A 125 -1.03 -14.85 11.48
N VAL A 126 -0.08 -15.71 11.09
CA VAL A 126 0.95 -16.22 12.01
C VAL A 126 1.98 -15.15 12.36
N GLU A 127 2.37 -14.30 11.41
CA GLU A 127 3.34 -13.21 11.65
C GLU A 127 2.83 -12.24 12.72
N ASP A 128 1.56 -11.82 12.63
CA ASP A 128 1.03 -10.86 13.59
C ASP A 128 0.52 -11.52 14.88
N LEU A 129 -0.20 -12.64 14.82
CA LEU A 129 -0.90 -13.20 16.00
C LEU A 129 -0.15 -14.36 16.68
N GLY A 130 0.77 -15.02 15.98
CA GLY A 130 1.36 -16.30 16.40
C GLY A 130 0.36 -17.47 16.34
N ASN A 131 -0.78 -17.35 17.01
CA ASN A 131 -1.90 -18.31 16.97
C ASN A 131 -3.15 -17.68 16.30
N PRO A 132 -3.46 -18.01 15.03
CA PRO A 132 -4.63 -17.48 14.34
C PRO A 132 -5.98 -17.87 14.97
N ALA A 133 -6.04 -18.94 15.77
CA ALA A 133 -7.27 -19.38 16.43
C ALA A 133 -7.80 -18.36 17.46
N LEU A 134 -6.97 -17.40 17.87
CA LEU A 134 -7.38 -16.25 18.69
C LEU A 134 -8.56 -15.48 18.07
N LEU A 135 -8.69 -15.49 16.73
CA LEU A 135 -9.79 -14.83 16.02
C LEU A 135 -11.08 -15.65 16.02
N ASP A 136 -11.01 -16.94 16.35
CA ASP A 136 -12.13 -17.88 16.34
C ASP A 136 -12.72 -18.12 17.73
N GLY A 137 -11.95 -17.86 18.80
CA GLY A 137 -12.41 -17.99 20.17
C GLY A 137 -11.32 -17.69 21.21
N PHE A 138 -11.58 -18.10 22.45
CA PHE A 138 -10.61 -18.06 23.54
C PHE A 138 -9.59 -19.19 23.39
N GLU A 139 -8.31 -18.83 23.36
CA GLU A 139 -7.17 -19.76 23.25
C GLU A 139 -6.31 -19.69 24.52
N PRO A 140 -5.72 -20.81 24.96
CA PRO A 140 -5.00 -20.88 26.22
C PRO A 140 -3.71 -20.05 26.20
N ARG A 141 -3.38 -19.43 27.33
CA ARG A 141 -2.15 -18.65 27.52
C ARG A 141 -1.07 -19.46 28.25
N VAL A 142 0.19 -19.15 27.94
CA VAL A 142 1.35 -19.73 28.64
C VAL A 142 1.39 -19.42 30.15
N THR A 143 0.76 -18.32 30.56
CA THR A 143 0.68 -17.87 31.96
C THR A 143 -0.54 -18.42 32.72
N GLY A 144 -1.34 -19.30 32.08
CA GLY A 144 -2.69 -19.63 32.53
C GLY A 144 -3.72 -18.57 32.08
N GLY A 145 -4.99 -18.94 32.06
CA GLY A 145 -6.03 -18.12 31.44
C GLY A 145 -6.20 -18.41 29.94
N TRP A 146 -7.08 -17.63 29.31
CA TRP A 146 -7.34 -17.66 27.88
C TRP A 146 -7.30 -16.25 27.29
N THR A 147 -7.03 -16.11 26.00
CA THR A 147 -7.11 -14.85 25.26
C THR A 147 -7.98 -15.04 24.02
N HIS A 148 -8.78 -14.03 23.68
CA HIS A 148 -9.50 -13.92 22.41
C HIS A 148 -9.13 -12.59 21.72
N ALA A 149 -9.07 -12.57 20.38
CA ALA A 149 -8.85 -11.36 19.60
C ALA A 149 -10.15 -10.92 18.90
N GLU A 150 -10.69 -9.78 19.32
CA GLU A 150 -11.93 -9.22 18.77
C GLU A 150 -11.60 -8.02 17.86
N GLY A 151 -12.02 -8.06 16.60
CA GLY A 151 -11.90 -6.93 15.68
C GLY A 151 -13.02 -5.89 15.86
N PRO A 152 -12.91 -4.70 15.26
CA PRO A 152 -13.90 -3.63 15.39
C PRO A 152 -15.25 -4.04 14.77
N ASP A 153 -16.33 -3.42 15.25
CA ASP A 153 -17.65 -3.53 14.65
C ASP A 153 -17.68 -2.88 13.26
N LEU A 154 -17.07 -1.69 13.14
CA LEU A 154 -16.90 -1.00 11.87
C LEU A 154 -15.47 -0.44 11.73
N LEU A 155 -14.73 -1.03 10.78
CA LEU A 155 -13.45 -0.54 10.28
C LEU A 155 -13.69 0.28 9.01
N ALA A 156 -13.41 1.57 9.13
CA ALA A 156 -13.50 2.49 8.00
C ALA A 156 -12.13 2.70 7.34
N HIS A 157 -12.13 2.85 6.01
CA HIS A 157 -10.91 3.01 5.20
C HIS A 157 -10.95 4.26 4.34
N VAL A 158 -9.82 4.96 4.22
CA VAL A 158 -9.57 5.95 3.17
C VAL A 158 -8.36 5.52 2.36
N TRP A 159 -8.55 5.15 1.10
CA TRP A 159 -7.47 4.66 0.24
C TRP A 159 -6.94 5.75 -0.69
N ALA A 160 -5.61 5.79 -0.84
CA ALA A 160 -4.94 6.58 -1.86
C ALA A 160 -5.03 5.88 -3.24
N GLY A 161 -4.94 6.67 -4.32
CA GLY A 161 -5.08 6.18 -5.71
C GLY A 161 -3.78 6.09 -6.50
N ASN A 162 -2.64 6.16 -5.82
CA ASN A 162 -1.30 6.23 -6.43
C ASN A 162 -0.78 4.86 -6.90
N VAL A 163 -1.21 3.76 -6.28
CA VAL A 163 -0.79 2.40 -6.64
C VAL A 163 -2.02 1.48 -6.77
N PRO A 164 -2.25 0.87 -7.95
CA PRO A 164 -3.28 -0.16 -8.12
C PRO A 164 -3.17 -1.28 -7.09
N GLY A 165 -4.30 -1.59 -6.44
CA GLY A 165 -4.39 -2.70 -5.48
C GLY A 165 -3.95 -2.36 -4.06
N LEU A 166 -3.56 -1.11 -3.79
CA LEU A 166 -3.32 -0.61 -2.42
C LEU A 166 -4.48 -0.95 -1.45
N PRO A 167 -5.77 -0.80 -1.83
CA PRO A 167 -6.88 -1.12 -0.93
C PRO A 167 -6.89 -2.54 -0.36
N LEU A 168 -6.32 -3.51 -1.08
CA LEU A 168 -6.33 -4.91 -0.64
C LEU A 168 -5.61 -5.12 0.69
N TRP A 169 -4.56 -4.34 0.97
CA TRP A 169 -3.78 -4.51 2.19
C TRP A 169 -4.63 -4.33 3.45
N SER A 170 -5.32 -3.20 3.61
CA SER A 170 -6.16 -2.99 4.79
C SER A 170 -7.50 -3.72 4.71
N LEU A 171 -8.09 -3.87 3.52
CA LEU A 171 -9.38 -4.55 3.38
C LEU A 171 -9.28 -6.04 3.74
N VAL A 172 -8.23 -6.73 3.26
CA VAL A 172 -7.98 -8.13 3.62
C VAL A 172 -7.67 -8.25 5.11
N CYS A 173 -6.87 -7.36 5.68
CA CYS A 173 -6.61 -7.38 7.13
C CYS A 173 -7.89 -7.17 7.94
N GLY A 174 -8.77 -6.26 7.52
CA GLY A 174 -10.08 -6.06 8.13
C GLY A 174 -10.99 -7.29 8.06
N LEU A 175 -11.01 -7.98 6.92
CA LEU A 175 -11.75 -9.24 6.77
C LEU A 175 -11.19 -10.35 7.67
N LEU A 176 -9.86 -10.49 7.73
CA LEU A 176 -9.19 -11.47 8.60
C LEU A 176 -9.41 -11.16 10.08
N ALA A 177 -9.40 -9.88 10.47
CA ALA A 177 -9.77 -9.40 11.80
C ALA A 177 -11.29 -9.50 12.09
N LYS A 178 -12.08 -10.03 11.15
CA LYS A 178 -13.53 -10.21 11.25
C LYS A 178 -14.32 -8.90 11.47
N ALA A 179 -13.81 -7.79 10.94
CA ALA A 179 -14.44 -6.49 11.02
C ALA A 179 -15.50 -6.28 9.92
N GLY A 180 -16.53 -5.47 10.20
CA GLY A 180 -17.32 -4.84 9.15
C GLY A 180 -16.46 -3.77 8.45
N ASN A 181 -16.37 -3.78 7.13
CA ASN A 181 -15.47 -2.89 6.39
C ASN A 181 -16.23 -1.89 5.53
N ILE A 182 -15.94 -0.60 5.67
CA ILE A 182 -16.46 0.45 4.80
C ILE A 182 -15.31 1.31 4.26
N GLY A 183 -15.16 1.40 2.94
CA GLY A 183 -13.97 2.01 2.36
C GLY A 183 -14.23 3.03 1.27
N LYS A 184 -13.55 4.17 1.39
CA LYS A 184 -13.49 5.22 0.39
C LYS A 184 -12.39 4.96 -0.62
N VAL A 185 -12.75 4.72 -1.88
CA VAL A 185 -11.77 4.68 -2.98
C VAL A 185 -11.36 6.09 -3.41
N SER A 186 -10.18 6.20 -4.01
CA SER A 186 -9.73 7.43 -4.67
C SER A 186 -10.37 7.57 -6.06
N ALA A 187 -10.58 8.80 -6.51
CA ALA A 187 -10.96 9.06 -7.90
C ALA A 187 -9.87 8.58 -8.90
N GLY A 188 -8.60 8.57 -8.48
CA GLY A 188 -7.49 8.11 -9.31
C GLY A 188 -7.38 6.59 -9.46
N GLU A 189 -8.01 5.82 -8.56
CA GLU A 189 -8.06 4.36 -8.64
C GLU A 189 -9.34 3.83 -7.95
N PRO A 190 -10.48 3.84 -8.64
CA PRO A 190 -11.75 3.36 -8.09
C PRO A 190 -12.08 1.90 -8.43
N VAL A 191 -11.20 1.19 -9.14
CA VAL A 191 -11.52 -0.07 -9.83
C VAL A 191 -11.23 -1.27 -8.94
N PHE A 192 -10.05 -1.33 -8.33
CA PHE A 192 -9.52 -2.56 -7.75
C PHE A 192 -10.36 -3.05 -6.57
N ALA A 193 -10.63 -2.18 -5.60
CA ALA A 193 -11.47 -2.50 -4.44
C ALA A 193 -12.90 -2.86 -4.86
N THR A 194 -13.44 -2.17 -5.87
CA THR A 194 -14.77 -2.44 -6.44
C THR A 194 -14.85 -3.86 -6.99
N VAL A 195 -13.94 -4.23 -7.89
CA VAL A 195 -13.90 -5.56 -8.50
C VAL A 195 -13.70 -6.64 -7.43
N PHE A 196 -12.79 -6.42 -6.47
CA PHE A 196 -12.58 -7.36 -5.37
C PHE A 196 -13.85 -7.58 -4.54
N ALA A 197 -14.50 -6.50 -4.08
CA ALA A 197 -15.69 -6.58 -3.23
C ALA A 197 -16.89 -7.23 -3.94
N GLN A 198 -17.13 -6.88 -5.21
CA GLN A 198 -18.19 -7.49 -6.02
C GLN A 198 -17.94 -8.99 -6.27
N THR A 199 -16.69 -9.36 -6.54
CA THR A 199 -16.29 -10.77 -6.71
C THR A 199 -16.46 -11.55 -5.41
N LEU A 200 -16.06 -10.94 -4.29
CA LEU A 200 -16.23 -11.52 -2.96
C LEU A 200 -17.71 -11.76 -2.65
N ALA A 201 -18.57 -10.77 -2.89
CA ALA A 201 -20.01 -10.89 -2.68
C ALA A 201 -20.66 -11.99 -3.54
N ARG A 202 -20.15 -12.20 -4.76
CA ARG A 202 -20.60 -13.28 -5.65
C ARG A 202 -20.18 -14.67 -5.16
N LEU A 203 -18.98 -14.80 -4.58
CA LEU A 203 -18.39 -16.10 -4.21
C LEU A 203 -18.64 -16.50 -2.75
N GLU A 204 -18.84 -15.54 -1.86
CA GLU A 204 -19.14 -15.72 -0.44
C GLU A 204 -19.99 -14.55 0.06
N THR A 205 -21.31 -14.75 0.08
CA THR A 205 -22.30 -13.70 0.36
C THR A 205 -22.17 -13.09 1.75
N ARG A 206 -21.77 -13.87 2.76
CA ARG A 206 -21.56 -13.36 4.13
C ARG A 206 -20.43 -12.34 4.19
N LEU A 207 -19.31 -12.61 3.52
CA LEU A 207 -18.19 -11.67 3.43
C LEU A 207 -18.57 -10.44 2.60
N GLY A 208 -19.27 -10.64 1.48
CA GLY A 208 -19.78 -9.52 0.68
C GLY A 208 -20.75 -8.62 1.44
N ALA A 209 -21.56 -9.18 2.34
CA ALA A 209 -22.49 -8.42 3.17
C ALA A 209 -21.78 -7.59 4.27
N ALA A 210 -20.51 -7.88 4.55
CA ALA A 210 -19.67 -7.19 5.54
C ALA A 210 -18.70 -6.16 4.92
N VAL A 211 -18.76 -5.94 3.61
CA VAL A 211 -17.88 -5.00 2.89
C VAL A 211 -18.70 -3.97 2.13
N ALA A 212 -18.36 -2.70 2.28
CA ALA A 212 -18.85 -1.61 1.46
C ALA A 212 -17.68 -0.86 0.82
N VAL A 213 -17.80 -0.59 -0.48
CA VAL A 213 -16.84 0.20 -1.25
C VAL A 213 -17.61 1.35 -1.89
N LEU A 214 -17.16 2.57 -1.65
CA LEU A 214 -17.86 3.77 -2.07
C LEU A 214 -16.87 4.89 -2.37
N TRP A 215 -17.40 5.98 -2.92
CA TRP A 215 -16.65 7.18 -3.19
C TRP A 215 -17.50 8.40 -2.84
N TRP A 216 -16.85 9.42 -2.30
CA TRP A 216 -17.44 10.74 -2.11
C TRP A 216 -16.37 11.81 -2.27
N GLU A 217 -16.83 13.04 -2.53
CA GLU A 217 -15.95 14.18 -2.69
C GLU A 217 -15.23 14.50 -1.38
N ARG A 218 -14.01 15.04 -1.44
CA ARG A 218 -13.27 15.40 -0.21
C ARG A 218 -13.99 16.49 0.60
N GLN A 219 -14.66 17.39 -0.08
CA GLN A 219 -15.46 18.48 0.48
C GLN A 219 -16.82 18.02 1.05
N ASP A 220 -17.24 16.79 0.78
CA ASP A 220 -18.47 16.23 1.35
C ASP A 220 -18.20 15.73 2.77
N LEU A 221 -18.18 16.69 3.69
CA LEU A 221 -17.93 16.47 5.11
C LEU A 221 -19.12 15.77 5.80
N ASP A 222 -20.33 15.91 5.26
CA ASP A 222 -21.53 15.31 5.83
C ASP A 222 -21.48 13.78 5.66
N THR A 223 -21.18 13.29 4.46
CA THR A 223 -20.96 11.85 4.21
C THR A 223 -19.81 11.31 5.06
N ALA A 224 -18.70 12.06 5.13
CA ALA A 224 -17.54 11.64 5.92
C ALA A 224 -17.91 11.51 7.41
N SER A 225 -18.51 12.56 7.99
CA SER A 225 -18.94 12.63 9.38
C SER A 225 -19.91 11.51 9.75
N ALA A 226 -20.90 11.23 8.89
CA ALA A 226 -21.87 10.17 9.11
C ALA A 226 -21.24 8.76 9.14
N ILE A 227 -20.13 8.53 8.42
CA ILE A 227 -19.38 7.27 8.50
C ILE A 227 -18.50 7.26 9.75
N TRP A 228 -17.76 8.34 10.00
CA TRP A 228 -16.84 8.42 11.15
C TRP A 228 -17.55 8.30 12.49
N SER A 229 -18.79 8.79 12.60
CA SER A 229 -19.59 8.66 13.83
C SER A 229 -20.00 7.22 14.16
N GLU A 230 -20.00 6.33 13.17
CA GLU A 230 -20.36 4.92 13.34
C GLU A 230 -19.14 4.00 13.41
N ALA A 231 -17.93 4.51 13.12
CA ALA A 231 -16.71 3.73 13.00
C ALA A 231 -15.96 3.61 14.34
N ASP A 232 -15.48 2.41 14.68
CA ASP A 232 -14.60 2.23 15.84
C ASP A 232 -13.14 2.57 15.49
N THR A 233 -12.77 2.30 14.24
CA THR A 233 -11.40 2.50 13.74
C THR A 233 -11.43 3.08 12.34
N LEU A 234 -10.59 4.09 12.10
CA LEU A 234 -10.30 4.64 10.78
C LEU A 234 -8.85 4.32 10.40
N LEU A 235 -8.66 3.60 9.30
CA LEU A 235 -7.37 3.41 8.64
C LEU A 235 -7.30 4.26 7.37
N ALA A 236 -6.32 5.16 7.28
CA ALA A 236 -6.24 6.11 6.18
C ALA A 236 -4.85 6.16 5.54
N TYR A 237 -4.81 6.12 4.22
CA TYR A 237 -3.62 6.33 3.41
C TYR A 237 -3.66 7.72 2.77
N GLY A 238 -2.59 8.50 2.92
CA GLY A 238 -2.51 9.80 2.26
C GLY A 238 -1.35 10.67 2.73
N GLY A 239 -1.29 11.88 2.19
CA GLY A 239 -0.28 12.86 2.61
C GLY A 239 -0.54 13.42 4.00
N ASP A 240 0.53 13.87 4.65
CA ASP A 240 0.52 14.37 6.03
C ASP A 240 -0.50 15.51 6.25
N ALA A 241 -0.77 16.33 5.22
CA ALA A 241 -1.84 17.34 5.29
C ALA A 241 -3.24 16.72 5.31
N ALA A 242 -3.52 15.76 4.41
CA ALA A 242 -4.80 15.08 4.36
C ALA A 242 -5.08 14.26 5.62
N LEU A 243 -4.05 13.59 6.16
CA LEU A 243 -4.17 12.82 7.40
C LEU A 243 -4.42 13.71 8.61
N ARG A 244 -3.78 14.88 8.69
CA ARG A 244 -4.07 15.87 9.75
C ARG A 244 -5.50 16.40 9.66
N GLU A 245 -5.98 16.69 8.46
CA GLU A 245 -7.37 17.11 8.25
C GLU A 245 -8.37 16.02 8.65
N LEU A 246 -8.11 14.76 8.29
CA LEU A 246 -8.94 13.63 8.70
C LEU A 246 -8.94 13.48 10.22
N GLN A 247 -7.76 13.51 10.86
CA GLN A 247 -7.62 13.40 12.29
C GLN A 247 -8.41 14.48 13.04
N ALA A 248 -8.44 15.71 12.52
CA ALA A 248 -9.18 16.82 13.12
C ALA A 248 -10.72 16.67 13.02
N GLN A 249 -11.21 15.82 12.12
CA GLN A 249 -12.65 15.56 11.91
C GLN A 249 -13.16 14.34 12.69
N LEU A 250 -12.25 13.52 13.24
CA LEU A 250 -12.63 12.28 13.91
C LEU A 250 -13.33 12.54 15.25
N PRO A 251 -14.46 11.87 15.52
CA PRO A 251 -15.07 11.87 16.84
C PRO A 251 -14.13 11.30 17.92
N PRO A 252 -14.27 11.73 19.19
CA PRO A 252 -13.58 11.09 20.30
C PRO A 252 -13.91 9.59 20.37
N GLY A 253 -12.90 8.76 20.63
CA GLY A 253 -13.05 7.31 20.74
C GLY A 253 -12.75 6.53 19.46
N VAL A 254 -12.78 7.18 18.29
CA VAL A 254 -12.38 6.52 17.03
C VAL A 254 -10.86 6.34 17.01
N ARG A 255 -10.41 5.08 16.91
CA ARG A 255 -8.98 4.76 16.77
C ARG A 255 -8.51 5.15 15.37
N PHE A 256 -7.47 5.98 15.27
CA PHE A 256 -6.91 6.41 13.98
C PHE A 256 -5.60 5.70 13.66
N LEU A 257 -5.52 5.07 12.49
CA LEU A 257 -4.36 4.37 11.96
C LEU A 257 -3.89 5.05 10.65
N PRO A 258 -3.03 6.09 10.76
CA PRO A 258 -2.54 6.83 9.59
C PRO A 258 -1.35 6.15 8.91
N HIS A 259 -1.43 6.03 7.58
CA HIS A 259 -0.33 5.68 6.69
C HIS A 259 0.06 6.89 5.84
N GLY A 260 1.01 7.66 6.38
CA GLY A 260 1.52 8.90 5.80
C GLY A 260 2.48 8.73 4.64
N HIS A 261 2.96 9.85 4.12
CA HIS A 261 4.01 9.83 3.11
C HIS A 261 5.29 9.22 3.65
N LYS A 262 5.99 8.45 2.79
CA LYS A 262 7.23 7.77 3.13
C LYS A 262 8.34 8.06 2.12
N LEU A 263 9.56 7.97 2.62
CA LEU A 263 10.79 8.06 1.86
C LEU A 263 11.49 6.69 1.90
N SER A 264 11.76 6.17 0.72
CA SER A 264 12.50 4.93 0.53
C SER A 264 13.71 5.19 -0.37
N PHE A 265 14.74 4.37 -0.26
CA PHE A 265 16.01 4.58 -0.97
C PHE A 265 16.74 3.26 -1.22
N GLY A 266 17.66 3.26 -2.19
CA GLY A 266 18.57 2.14 -2.40
C GLY A 266 19.96 2.43 -1.82
N VAL A 267 20.68 1.37 -1.45
CA VAL A 267 22.06 1.40 -0.97
C VAL A 267 22.88 0.40 -1.76
N VAL A 268 23.94 0.87 -2.39
CA VAL A 268 24.85 0.06 -3.22
C VAL A 268 26.25 0.16 -2.64
N GLY A 269 26.71 -0.94 -2.03
CA GLY A 269 28.06 -1.01 -1.48
C GLY A 269 29.12 -1.31 -2.54
N ARG A 270 30.39 -1.03 -2.24
CA ARG A 270 31.51 -1.19 -3.16
C ARG A 270 31.63 -2.59 -3.76
N ALA A 271 31.24 -3.62 -3.01
CA ALA A 271 31.23 -5.01 -3.48
C ALA A 271 30.25 -5.21 -4.65
N ALA A 272 29.11 -4.53 -4.66
CA ALA A 272 28.17 -4.59 -5.78
C ALA A 272 28.70 -3.91 -7.06
N LEU A 273 29.69 -3.02 -6.91
CA LEU A 273 30.27 -2.18 -7.97
C LEU A 273 31.50 -2.80 -8.65
N SER A 274 31.39 -4.09 -9.01
CA SER A 274 32.36 -4.76 -9.89
C SER A 274 31.92 -4.70 -11.34
N ALA A 275 32.85 -4.84 -12.30
CA ALA A 275 32.53 -4.84 -13.73
C ALA A 275 31.43 -5.87 -14.10
N GLY A 276 31.43 -7.04 -13.46
CA GLY A 276 30.43 -8.09 -13.71
C GLY A 276 29.09 -7.90 -13.00
N ARG A 277 29.07 -7.30 -11.79
CA ARG A 277 27.84 -7.17 -10.98
C ARG A 277 27.09 -5.85 -11.19
N ALA A 278 27.82 -4.74 -11.39
CA ALA A 278 27.21 -3.41 -11.49
C ALA A 278 26.10 -3.30 -12.56
N PRO A 279 26.23 -3.90 -13.77
CA PRO A 279 25.15 -3.85 -14.76
C PRO A 279 23.85 -4.49 -14.27
N ALA A 280 23.93 -5.62 -13.57
CA ALA A 280 22.77 -6.32 -13.04
C ALA A 280 22.12 -5.53 -11.90
N ILE A 281 22.91 -4.97 -10.99
CA ILE A 281 22.42 -4.15 -9.87
C ILE A 281 21.75 -2.87 -10.39
N ALA A 282 22.33 -2.20 -11.37
CA ALA A 282 21.74 -1.01 -11.99
C ALA A 282 20.39 -1.32 -12.66
N ARG A 283 20.25 -2.48 -13.30
CA ARG A 283 18.97 -2.94 -13.87
C ARG A 283 17.92 -3.21 -12.78
N LEU A 284 18.30 -3.89 -11.69
CA LEU A 284 17.39 -4.13 -10.58
C LEU A 284 16.94 -2.81 -9.91
N ALA A 285 17.85 -1.84 -9.78
CA ALA A 285 17.53 -0.49 -9.31
C ALA A 285 16.57 0.24 -10.26
N ALA A 286 16.75 0.09 -11.58
CA ALA A 286 15.84 0.64 -12.58
C ALA A 286 14.44 0.02 -12.47
N ASP A 287 14.35 -1.30 -12.26
CA ASP A 287 13.08 -2.00 -12.06
C ASP A 287 12.32 -1.50 -10.81
N ASP A 288 13.01 -1.30 -9.69
CA ASP A 288 12.42 -0.72 -8.46
C ASP A 288 11.91 0.72 -8.66
N LEU A 289 12.59 1.50 -9.50
CA LEU A 289 12.19 2.88 -9.79
C LEU A 289 10.97 2.95 -10.73
N VAL A 290 10.96 2.14 -11.78
CA VAL A 290 9.94 2.22 -12.85
C VAL A 290 8.60 1.67 -12.39
N ARG A 291 8.57 0.62 -11.57
CA ARG A 291 7.33 0.00 -11.12
C ARG A 291 6.42 1.01 -10.43
N HIS A 292 5.13 0.94 -10.79
CA HIS A 292 4.09 1.86 -10.33
C HIS A 292 4.49 3.34 -10.50
N GLU A 293 5.31 3.64 -11.50
CA GLU A 293 5.76 5.00 -11.82
C GLU A 293 6.45 5.72 -10.65
N GLN A 294 7.12 4.95 -9.77
CA GLN A 294 7.76 5.43 -8.54
C GLN A 294 6.77 5.95 -7.48
N GLN A 295 5.48 5.67 -7.61
CA GLN A 295 4.47 6.26 -6.73
C GLN A 295 4.23 5.45 -5.45
N GLY A 296 4.87 4.30 -5.27
CA GLY A 296 4.76 3.49 -4.05
C GLY A 296 5.53 4.10 -2.88
N CYS A 297 5.04 3.92 -1.65
CA CYS A 297 5.76 4.33 -0.43
C CYS A 297 7.12 3.64 -0.28
N TYR A 298 7.27 2.46 -0.88
CA TYR A 298 8.50 1.68 -0.96
C TYR A 298 9.41 2.06 -2.13
N SER A 299 9.00 2.94 -3.05
CA SER A 299 9.78 3.27 -4.25
C SER A 299 10.98 4.17 -3.90
N PRO A 300 12.17 3.90 -4.47
CA PRO A 300 13.36 4.65 -4.13
C PRO A 300 13.30 6.10 -4.65
N GLN A 301 13.54 7.07 -3.77
CA GLN A 301 13.72 8.49 -4.08
C GLN A 301 15.19 8.82 -4.38
N ALA A 302 16.10 8.03 -3.83
CA ALA A 302 17.54 8.15 -4.03
C ALA A 302 18.22 6.78 -3.99
N PHE A 303 19.39 6.68 -4.59
CA PHE A 303 20.34 5.59 -4.42
C PHE A 303 21.64 6.14 -3.84
N TYR A 304 22.02 5.66 -2.67
CA TYR A 304 23.31 5.96 -2.04
C TYR A 304 24.34 4.92 -2.47
N VAL A 305 25.44 5.37 -3.07
CA VAL A 305 26.39 4.49 -3.77
C VAL A 305 27.81 4.72 -3.23
N GLU A 306 28.36 3.68 -2.63
CA GLU A 306 29.68 3.72 -1.99
C GLU A 306 30.82 3.79 -3.02
N ARG A 307 31.86 4.56 -2.73
CA ARG A 307 33.10 4.60 -3.51
C ARG A 307 34.00 3.38 -3.25
N GLY A 308 35.05 3.27 -4.06
CA GLY A 308 36.07 2.22 -3.92
C GLY A 308 35.73 0.89 -4.61
N GLY A 309 34.66 0.84 -5.39
CA GLY A 309 34.40 -0.24 -6.35
C GLY A 309 35.21 -0.08 -7.64
N GLN A 310 35.17 -1.10 -8.51
CA GLN A 310 35.73 -1.01 -9.88
C GLN A 310 34.90 -0.08 -10.78
N VAL A 311 33.61 0.03 -10.49
CA VAL A 311 32.67 0.95 -11.14
C VAL A 311 32.41 2.10 -10.17
N SER A 312 32.65 3.33 -10.61
CA SER A 312 32.39 4.53 -9.81
C SER A 312 30.89 4.78 -9.61
N PRO A 313 30.49 5.54 -8.58
CA PRO A 313 29.11 5.99 -8.42
C PRO A 313 28.52 6.68 -9.65
N LEU A 314 29.32 7.49 -10.37
CA LEU A 314 28.90 8.12 -11.63
C LEU A 314 28.66 7.10 -12.74
N GLU A 315 29.56 6.13 -12.93
CA GLU A 315 29.36 5.07 -13.92
C GLU A 315 28.14 4.19 -13.56
N PHE A 316 27.87 3.96 -12.27
CA PHE A 316 26.64 3.32 -11.83
C PHE A 316 25.41 4.15 -12.21
N ALA A 317 25.43 5.47 -11.99
CA ALA A 317 24.36 6.38 -12.38
C ALA A 317 24.09 6.34 -13.88
N GLN A 318 25.13 6.30 -14.71
CA GLN A 318 25.02 6.16 -16.17
C GLN A 318 24.39 4.82 -16.58
N ARG A 319 24.75 3.73 -15.88
CA ARG A 319 24.14 2.40 -16.12
C ARG A 319 22.68 2.37 -15.70
N LEU A 320 22.33 3.00 -14.58
CA LEU A 320 20.94 3.16 -14.14
C LEU A 320 20.15 3.96 -15.19
N ALA A 321 20.67 5.08 -15.67
CA ALA A 321 20.07 5.87 -16.75
C ALA A 321 19.83 5.05 -18.02
N ALA A 322 20.80 4.21 -18.43
CA ALA A 322 20.61 3.30 -19.56
C ALA A 322 19.50 2.26 -19.29
N GLY A 323 19.42 1.72 -18.08
CA GLY A 323 18.33 0.83 -17.67
C GLY A 323 16.96 1.50 -17.72
N LEU A 324 16.85 2.74 -17.22
CA LEU A 324 15.62 3.54 -17.31
C LEU A 324 15.22 3.80 -18.76
N GLN A 325 16.17 4.12 -19.63
CA GLN A 325 15.91 4.32 -21.05
C GLN A 325 15.37 3.05 -21.72
N GLN A 326 15.93 1.88 -21.40
CA GLN A 326 15.44 0.60 -21.92
C GLN A 326 14.01 0.30 -21.42
N LEU A 327 13.74 0.56 -20.15
CA LEU A 327 12.42 0.33 -19.55
C LEU A 327 11.37 1.32 -20.07
N SER A 328 11.72 2.55 -20.42
CA SER A 328 10.78 3.53 -21.00
C SER A 328 10.14 3.05 -22.29
N ALA A 329 10.84 2.26 -23.11
CA ALA A 329 10.27 1.68 -24.32
C ALA A 329 9.24 0.59 -24.02
N LYS A 330 9.48 -0.22 -22.98
CA LYS A 330 8.57 -1.29 -22.56
C LYS A 330 7.37 -0.77 -21.77
N PHE A 331 7.61 0.22 -20.92
CA PHE A 331 6.64 0.83 -20.04
C PHE A 331 6.60 2.33 -20.33
N PRO A 332 5.84 2.77 -21.33
CA PRO A 332 5.61 4.19 -21.56
C PRO A 332 5.06 4.83 -20.27
N ARG A 333 5.71 5.91 -19.82
CA ARG A 333 5.26 6.63 -18.63
C ARG A 333 3.94 7.36 -18.95
N PRO A 334 2.94 7.33 -18.05
CA PRO A 334 1.77 8.19 -18.16
C PRO A 334 2.19 9.66 -18.25
N GLN A 335 1.42 10.49 -18.95
CA GLN A 335 1.61 11.93 -18.85
C GLN A 335 1.22 12.38 -17.43
N PRO A 336 2.13 13.00 -16.67
CA PRO A 336 1.79 13.56 -15.37
C PRO A 336 0.75 14.68 -15.53
N GLY A 337 -0.09 14.87 -14.52
CA GLY A 337 -1.00 16.02 -14.47
C GLY A 337 -0.23 17.34 -14.45
N LEU A 338 -0.91 18.46 -14.74
CA LEU A 338 -0.27 19.77 -14.86
C LEU A 338 0.60 20.15 -13.65
N ALA A 339 0.09 19.91 -12.43
CA ALA A 339 0.82 20.20 -11.19
C ALA A 339 2.06 19.29 -11.02
N GLU A 340 1.94 18.01 -11.34
CA GLU A 340 3.05 17.04 -11.28
C GLU A 340 4.11 17.38 -12.33
N ALA A 341 3.70 17.69 -13.56
CA ALA A 341 4.59 18.11 -14.64
C ALA A 341 5.36 19.39 -14.27
N ALA A 342 4.70 20.36 -13.65
CA ALA A 342 5.35 21.58 -13.15
C ALA A 342 6.37 21.28 -12.05
N GLN A 343 6.06 20.39 -11.11
CA GLN A 343 6.99 19.98 -10.06
C GLN A 343 8.22 19.26 -10.63
N ILE A 344 8.03 18.38 -11.61
CA ILE A 344 9.13 17.68 -12.29
C ILE A 344 10.03 18.68 -13.02
N ALA A 345 9.44 19.61 -13.78
CA ALA A 345 10.18 20.63 -14.52
C ALA A 345 10.95 21.56 -13.55
N GLN A 346 10.31 22.03 -12.48
CA GLN A 346 10.96 22.88 -11.48
C GLN A 346 12.12 22.15 -10.79
N TRP A 347 11.90 20.91 -10.36
CA TRP A 347 12.93 20.08 -9.73
C TRP A 347 14.12 19.89 -10.66
N ARG A 348 13.87 19.47 -11.91
CA ARG A 348 14.93 19.26 -12.89
C ARG A 348 15.71 20.55 -13.18
N SER A 349 15.03 21.64 -13.50
CA SER A 349 15.68 22.92 -13.79
C SER A 349 16.54 23.39 -12.62
N SER A 350 16.05 23.28 -11.38
CA SER A 350 16.83 23.67 -10.19
C SER A 350 18.14 22.90 -10.07
N LEU A 351 18.16 21.62 -10.47
CA LEU A 351 19.35 20.77 -10.43
C LEU A 351 20.29 21.00 -11.61
N GLU A 352 19.75 21.36 -12.78
CA GLU A 352 20.56 21.83 -13.91
C GLU A 352 21.28 23.13 -13.56
N TRP A 353 20.59 24.09 -12.95
CA TRP A 353 21.19 25.33 -12.42
C TRP A 353 22.28 25.04 -11.38
N ALA A 354 22.00 24.17 -10.41
CA ALA A 354 22.99 23.78 -9.41
C ALA A 354 24.23 23.12 -10.04
N GLY A 355 24.08 22.36 -11.13
CA GLY A 355 25.19 21.73 -11.84
C GLY A 355 26.07 22.70 -12.65
N PHE A 356 25.54 23.86 -13.04
CA PHE A 356 26.36 24.92 -13.64
C PHE A 356 27.28 25.59 -12.62
N ASP A 357 26.79 25.75 -11.38
CA ASP A 357 27.55 26.39 -10.29
C ASP A 357 28.46 25.40 -9.55
N ASP A 358 28.07 24.12 -9.46
CA ASP A 358 28.78 23.06 -8.75
C ASP A 358 28.90 21.80 -9.62
N ALA A 359 30.11 21.54 -10.13
CA ALA A 359 30.42 20.37 -10.94
C ALA A 359 30.21 19.02 -10.22
N SER A 360 29.97 19.02 -8.90
CA SER A 360 29.56 17.82 -8.15
C SER A 360 28.11 17.40 -8.42
N VAL A 361 27.32 18.19 -9.15
CA VAL A 361 25.93 17.86 -9.53
C VAL A 361 25.83 17.71 -11.04
N GLN A 362 25.34 16.55 -11.49
CA GLN A 362 25.15 16.29 -12.92
C GLN A 362 23.75 15.74 -13.18
N VAL A 363 22.99 16.43 -14.04
CA VAL A 363 21.71 15.92 -14.54
C VAL A 363 21.97 15.01 -15.74
N LEU A 364 21.45 13.79 -15.69
CA LEU A 364 21.56 12.76 -16.71
C LEU A 364 20.21 12.55 -17.41
N GLY A 365 20.25 12.38 -18.73
CA GLY A 365 19.07 12.25 -19.60
C GLY A 365 18.49 13.58 -20.07
N HIS A 366 17.59 13.52 -21.06
CA HIS A 366 16.88 14.68 -21.59
C HIS A 366 15.48 14.82 -21.00
N PRO A 367 14.89 16.04 -20.99
CA PRO A 367 13.52 16.27 -20.53
C PRO A 367 12.47 15.32 -21.13
N ASP A 368 12.67 14.90 -22.38
CA ASP A 368 11.70 14.08 -23.13
C ASP A 368 11.79 12.57 -22.82
N HIS A 369 12.78 12.12 -22.03
CA HIS A 369 13.01 10.69 -21.78
C HIS A 369 11.96 10.03 -20.86
N GLY A 370 11.07 10.81 -20.25
CA GLY A 370 10.08 10.31 -19.30
C GLY A 370 10.68 9.80 -17.98
N TRP A 371 11.94 10.13 -17.70
CA TRP A 371 12.64 9.95 -16.43
C TRP A 371 13.65 11.07 -16.26
N SER A 372 14.11 11.30 -15.04
CA SER A 372 15.21 12.24 -14.79
C SER A 372 16.09 11.71 -13.68
N LEU A 373 17.40 11.67 -13.95
CA LEU A 373 18.37 11.16 -12.99
C LEU A 373 19.37 12.26 -12.68
N VAL A 374 19.68 12.45 -11.40
CA VAL A 374 20.71 13.41 -10.99
C VAL A 374 21.80 12.68 -10.21
N TYR A 375 23.03 12.81 -10.66
CA TYR A 375 24.21 12.38 -9.92
C TYR A 375 24.68 13.49 -9.00
N ARG A 376 25.03 13.13 -7.76
CA ARG A 376 25.68 13.99 -6.78
C ARG A 376 26.95 13.33 -6.29
N ASP A 377 28.07 14.01 -6.46
CA ASP A 377 29.40 13.55 -6.05
C ASP A 377 29.65 13.76 -4.54
N ARG A 378 28.75 14.48 -3.86
CA ARG A 378 28.78 14.71 -2.41
C ARG A 378 27.55 14.13 -1.73
N PRO A 379 27.68 13.59 -0.50
CA PRO A 379 26.55 13.14 0.29
C PRO A 379 25.54 14.26 0.54
N THR A 380 24.25 13.92 0.48
CA THR A 380 23.14 14.84 0.77
C THR A 380 22.04 14.16 1.57
N VAL A 381 21.34 14.96 2.37
CA VAL A 381 20.16 14.50 3.11
C VAL A 381 19.10 14.01 2.13
N ILE A 382 18.47 12.87 2.43
CA ILE A 382 17.36 12.37 1.61
C ILE A 382 16.21 13.37 1.65
N ALA A 383 15.61 13.62 0.49
CA ALA A 383 14.48 14.55 0.36
C ALA A 383 13.42 13.94 -0.57
N PRO A 384 12.13 14.30 -0.38
CA PRO A 384 11.09 13.92 -1.33
C PRO A 384 11.40 14.51 -2.71
N GLY A 385 11.43 13.65 -3.73
CA GLY A 385 11.45 14.06 -5.13
C GLY A 385 10.04 14.20 -5.70
N PRO A 386 9.92 14.69 -6.95
CA PRO A 386 8.63 14.88 -7.62
C PRO A 386 8.00 13.56 -8.13
N LEU A 387 8.55 12.39 -7.77
CA LEU A 387 8.13 11.07 -8.25
C LEU A 387 8.25 10.93 -9.79
N HIS A 388 7.47 10.04 -10.40
CA HIS A 388 7.38 9.87 -11.86
C HIS A 388 8.72 9.59 -12.54
N ARG A 389 9.50 8.67 -11.95
CA ARG A 389 10.84 8.24 -12.40
C ARG A 389 11.90 9.33 -12.30
N CYS A 390 11.81 10.18 -11.27
CA CYS A 390 12.81 11.18 -10.91
C CYS A 390 13.64 10.68 -9.72
N VAL A 391 14.94 10.52 -9.89
CA VAL A 391 15.80 9.90 -8.88
C VAL A 391 17.16 10.58 -8.76
N GLN A 392 17.76 10.48 -7.57
CA GLN A 392 19.13 10.92 -7.32
C GLN A 392 20.05 9.72 -7.08
N VAL A 393 21.27 9.77 -7.61
CA VAL A 393 22.37 8.87 -7.26
C VAL A 393 23.39 9.70 -6.48
N VAL A 394 23.58 9.37 -5.21
CA VAL A 394 24.39 10.13 -4.28
C VAL A 394 25.63 9.30 -3.91
N ALA A 395 26.81 9.82 -4.23
CA ALA A 395 28.07 9.17 -3.88
C ALA A 395 28.36 9.29 -2.38
N LEU A 396 28.84 8.19 -1.80
CA LEU A 396 29.29 8.09 -0.41
C LEU A 396 30.73 7.57 -0.36
N ASP A 397 31.54 8.09 0.55
CA ASP A 397 32.90 7.56 0.77
C ASP A 397 32.86 6.24 1.56
N SER A 398 31.93 6.13 2.51
CA SER A 398 31.68 4.92 3.29
C SER A 398 30.19 4.79 3.62
N LEU A 399 29.66 3.57 3.61
CA LEU A 399 28.28 3.34 4.06
C LEU A 399 28.03 3.71 5.53
N ASP A 400 29.09 3.78 6.36
CA ASP A 400 28.99 4.19 7.77
C ASP A 400 28.53 5.65 7.96
N GLU A 401 28.64 6.49 6.92
CA GLU A 401 28.20 7.89 6.99
C GLU A 401 26.69 8.05 6.72
N LEU A 402 26.07 7.03 6.10
CA LEU A 402 24.69 7.06 5.64
C LEU A 402 23.68 7.43 6.75
N PRO A 403 23.80 6.93 8.00
CA PRO A 403 22.88 7.31 9.09
C PRO A 403 22.74 8.83 9.27
N ALA A 404 23.81 9.61 9.12
CA ALA A 404 23.78 11.06 9.31
C ALA A 404 22.92 11.77 8.25
N TRP A 405 22.89 11.24 7.03
CA TRP A 405 22.13 11.79 5.90
C TRP A 405 20.66 11.33 5.89
N LEU A 406 20.33 10.33 6.69
CA LEU A 406 18.98 9.78 6.84
C LEU A 406 18.26 10.29 8.09
N ALA A 407 18.99 10.47 9.20
CA ALA A 407 18.42 10.83 10.50
C ALA A 407 17.47 12.05 10.49
N PRO A 408 17.70 13.13 9.70
CA PRO A 408 16.77 14.25 9.63
C PRO A 408 15.36 13.86 9.15
N GLN A 409 15.23 12.77 8.39
CA GLN A 409 13.97 12.29 7.83
C GLN A 409 13.42 11.06 8.57
N ARG A 410 13.94 10.72 9.77
CA ARG A 410 13.62 9.51 10.55
C ARG A 410 12.13 9.13 10.55
N ARG A 411 11.22 10.11 10.66
CA ARG A 411 9.77 9.88 10.76
C ARG A 411 9.12 9.44 9.44
N HIS A 412 9.77 9.77 8.33
CA HIS A 412 9.29 9.50 6.99
C HIS A 412 9.99 8.30 6.35
N LEU A 413 11.11 7.81 6.89
CA LEU A 413 11.80 6.64 6.33
C LEU A 413 10.93 5.37 6.41
N GLN A 414 10.99 4.54 5.38
CA GLN A 414 10.32 3.24 5.37
C GLN A 414 11.23 2.13 4.83
N SER A 415 11.41 2.04 3.51
CA SER A 415 12.10 0.91 2.88
C SER A 415 13.52 1.29 2.41
N ALA A 416 14.49 0.42 2.68
CA ALA A 416 15.80 0.46 2.04
C ALA A 416 16.06 -0.79 1.21
N GLY A 417 16.42 -0.61 -0.06
CA GLY A 417 16.91 -1.69 -0.94
C GLY A 417 18.42 -1.81 -0.84
N LEU A 418 18.94 -2.99 -0.52
CA LEU A 418 20.36 -3.21 -0.25
C LEU A 418 21.01 -4.06 -1.34
N ALA A 419 22.19 -3.63 -1.80
CA ALA A 419 23.13 -4.41 -2.59
C ALA A 419 24.53 -4.26 -1.98
N VAL A 420 24.79 -5.02 -0.91
CA VAL A 420 26.02 -4.94 -0.10
C VAL A 420 26.65 -6.32 0.09
N ALA A 421 27.89 -6.36 0.59
CA ALA A 421 28.56 -7.62 0.91
C ALA A 421 27.89 -8.33 2.11
N PRO A 422 27.90 -9.68 2.19
CA PRO A 422 27.33 -10.41 3.32
C PRO A 422 27.85 -9.96 4.68
N GLU A 423 29.14 -9.61 4.76
CA GLU A 423 29.82 -9.19 5.98
C GLU A 423 29.34 -7.82 6.48
N GLN A 424 28.82 -6.97 5.60
CA GLN A 424 28.31 -5.64 5.92
C GLN A 424 26.79 -5.63 6.21
N LEU A 425 26.06 -6.65 5.74
CA LEU A 425 24.60 -6.65 5.69
C LEU A 425 23.96 -6.42 7.07
N GLN A 426 24.38 -7.19 8.08
CA GLN A 426 23.78 -7.11 9.41
C GLN A 426 24.14 -5.81 10.14
N ALA A 427 25.39 -5.36 10.04
CA ALA A 427 25.84 -4.12 10.66
C ALA A 427 25.10 -2.90 10.07
N LEU A 428 24.99 -2.84 8.75
CA LEU A 428 24.23 -1.79 8.06
C LEU A 428 22.75 -1.86 8.40
N ALA A 429 22.16 -3.05 8.48
CA ALA A 429 20.76 -3.23 8.87
C ALA A 429 20.48 -2.61 10.25
N SER A 430 21.35 -2.87 11.25
CA SER A 430 21.25 -2.26 12.57
C SER A 430 21.39 -0.74 12.55
N GLN A 431 22.33 -0.20 11.77
CA GLN A 431 22.50 1.25 11.61
C GLN A 431 21.26 1.91 10.97
N LEU A 432 20.69 1.31 9.93
CA LEU A 432 19.51 1.81 9.23
C LEU A 432 18.25 1.75 10.11
N ALA A 433 18.06 0.66 10.84
CA ALA A 433 16.98 0.54 11.83
C ALA A 433 17.11 1.62 12.91
N ALA A 434 18.34 1.88 13.38
CA ALA A 434 18.63 2.91 14.37
C ALA A 434 18.31 4.33 13.90
N VAL A 435 18.10 4.59 12.60
CA VAL A 435 17.67 5.89 12.05
C VAL A 435 16.23 5.91 11.53
N GLY A 436 15.45 4.86 11.78
CA GLY A 436 14.00 4.84 11.52
C GLY A 436 13.57 4.11 10.24
N VAL A 437 14.48 3.41 9.55
CA VAL A 437 14.09 2.52 8.46
C VAL A 437 13.36 1.31 9.04
N THR A 438 12.18 0.99 8.49
CA THR A 438 11.29 -0.06 9.01
C THR A 438 11.26 -1.32 8.16
N ARG A 439 11.77 -1.25 6.91
CA ARG A 439 11.90 -2.40 6.02
C ARG A 439 13.23 -2.39 5.29
N LEU A 440 13.90 -3.55 5.27
CA LEU A 440 15.09 -3.79 4.47
C LEU A 440 14.78 -4.89 3.45
N SER A 441 15.20 -4.70 2.20
CA SER A 441 14.99 -5.65 1.11
C SER A 441 16.21 -5.67 0.19
N ALA A 442 16.29 -6.63 -0.72
CA ALA A 442 17.26 -6.55 -1.81
C ALA A 442 16.83 -5.50 -2.85
N ILE A 443 17.79 -4.85 -3.50
CA ILE A 443 17.50 -4.10 -4.73
C ILE A 443 16.86 -5.03 -5.77
N GLY A 444 15.84 -4.52 -6.47
CA GLY A 444 14.93 -5.24 -7.36
C GLY A 444 13.72 -5.87 -6.67
N HIS A 445 13.64 -5.80 -5.34
CA HIS A 445 12.53 -6.35 -4.55
C HIS A 445 11.88 -5.30 -3.63
N MET A 446 12.23 -4.02 -3.77
CA MET A 446 11.66 -2.97 -2.91
C MET A 446 10.14 -2.87 -3.11
N THR A 447 9.69 -3.08 -4.34
CA THR A 447 8.29 -2.99 -4.76
C THR A 447 7.49 -4.28 -4.55
N LEU A 448 8.12 -5.29 -3.93
CA LEU A 448 7.54 -6.60 -3.65
C LEU A 448 7.59 -6.86 -2.13
N PRO A 449 6.77 -6.17 -1.32
CA PRO A 449 6.68 -6.45 0.10
C PRO A 449 6.31 -7.91 0.34
N ALA A 450 6.89 -8.50 1.40
CA ALA A 450 6.57 -9.86 1.78
C ALA A 450 5.11 -9.95 2.25
N PRO A 451 4.46 -11.12 2.11
CA PRO A 451 3.21 -11.41 2.80
C PRO A 451 3.33 -11.12 4.29
N GLY A 452 2.40 -10.37 4.86
CA GLY A 452 2.37 -10.07 6.29
C GLY A 452 3.43 -9.06 6.74
N TRP A 453 4.11 -8.38 5.82
CA TRP A 453 5.12 -7.40 6.21
C TRP A 453 4.54 -6.33 7.15
N HIS A 454 5.37 -5.91 8.10
CA HIS A 454 5.03 -4.84 9.02
C HIS A 454 5.01 -3.50 8.28
N THR A 455 3.83 -3.09 7.82
CA THR A 455 3.65 -1.81 7.12
C THR A 455 4.03 -0.68 8.06
N ASP A 456 4.98 0.16 7.65
CA ASP A 456 5.57 1.20 8.50
C ASP A 456 6.16 0.69 9.83
N GLY A 457 6.58 -0.59 9.87
CA GLY A 457 7.16 -1.22 11.05
C GLY A 457 6.13 -1.58 12.13
N ARG A 458 4.85 -1.64 11.76
CA ARG A 458 3.73 -1.97 12.65
C ARG A 458 3.05 -3.28 12.24
N PRO A 459 2.51 -4.05 13.20
CA PRO A 459 1.67 -5.21 12.91
C PRO A 459 0.45 -4.82 12.07
N SER A 460 0.02 -5.68 11.14
CA SER A 460 -1.13 -5.37 10.27
C SER A 460 -2.48 -5.73 10.93
N LEU A 461 -2.53 -6.85 11.65
CA LEU A 461 -3.72 -7.41 12.29
C LEU A 461 -3.80 -7.05 13.77
N LEU A 462 -2.68 -7.11 14.51
CA LEU A 462 -2.67 -6.75 15.93
C LEU A 462 -3.05 -5.29 16.18
N ASP A 463 -2.77 -4.39 15.22
CA ASP A 463 -3.22 -3.00 15.31
C ASP A 463 -4.73 -2.83 15.04
N LEU A 464 -5.42 -3.87 14.57
CA LEU A 464 -6.87 -3.84 14.33
C LEU A 464 -7.68 -4.50 15.45
N VAL A 465 -7.12 -5.47 16.16
CA VAL A 465 -7.89 -6.24 17.18
C VAL A 465 -7.69 -5.69 18.59
N THR A 466 -8.65 -6.01 19.46
CA THR A 466 -8.54 -5.88 20.91
C THR A 466 -8.40 -7.28 21.51
N LEU A 467 -7.37 -7.48 22.34
CA LEU A 467 -7.19 -8.73 23.06
C LEU A 467 -8.04 -8.71 24.33
N VAL A 468 -8.82 -9.76 24.52
CA VAL A 468 -9.68 -9.99 25.68
C VAL A 468 -9.12 -11.17 26.44
N ASP A 469 -8.69 -10.93 27.68
CA ASP A 469 -8.13 -11.96 28.54
C ASP A 469 -9.20 -12.49 29.52
N LEU A 470 -9.36 -13.81 29.55
CA LEU A 470 -10.04 -14.53 30.62
C LEU A 470 -8.96 -15.02 31.60
N GLU A 471 -8.89 -14.40 32.78
CA GLU A 471 -7.90 -14.76 33.77
C GLU A 471 -8.19 -16.13 34.42
N ALA A 472 -7.12 -16.85 34.78
CA ALA A 472 -7.22 -18.14 35.47
C ALA A 472 -7.99 -18.07 36.81
N SER A 473 -8.07 -16.89 37.42
CA SER A 473 -8.86 -16.65 38.64
C SER A 473 -10.37 -16.86 38.40
N ALA A 474 -10.87 -16.45 37.24
CA ALA A 474 -12.26 -16.65 36.85
C ALA A 474 -12.56 -18.13 36.60
N GLU A 475 -11.63 -18.86 35.98
CA GLU A 475 -11.74 -20.32 35.81
C GLU A 475 -11.79 -21.04 37.15
N ALA A 476 -10.86 -20.71 38.06
CA ALA A 476 -10.78 -21.34 39.37
C ALA A 476 -12.05 -21.12 40.20
N LEU A 477 -12.64 -19.92 40.15
CA LEU A 477 -13.92 -19.65 40.81
C LEU A 477 -15.07 -20.40 40.14
N ALA A 478 -15.12 -20.43 38.80
CA ALA A 478 -16.18 -21.11 38.06
C ALA A 478 -16.22 -22.62 38.33
N GLU A 479 -15.05 -23.25 38.48
CA GLU A 479 -14.95 -24.67 38.85
C GLU A 479 -15.59 -24.97 40.22
N GLY A 480 -15.52 -24.03 41.17
CA GLY A 480 -16.16 -24.16 42.47
C GLY A 480 -17.68 -23.91 42.48
N LEU A 481 -18.26 -23.49 41.35
CA LEU A 481 -19.69 -23.21 41.20
C LEU A 481 -20.43 -24.29 40.38
N THR A 482 -19.81 -25.46 40.20
CA THR A 482 -20.44 -26.59 39.51
C THR A 482 -21.65 -27.13 40.28
N ASP A 483 -22.58 -27.77 39.57
CA ASP A 483 -23.81 -28.35 40.15
C ASP A 483 -23.56 -29.47 41.19
N TYR A 484 -22.31 -29.92 41.33
CA TYR A 484 -21.87 -30.88 42.33
C TYR A 484 -21.01 -30.18 43.40
N GLU A 485 -21.35 -30.38 44.67
CA GLU A 485 -20.52 -29.95 45.80
C GLU A 485 -19.31 -30.89 45.93
N VAL A 486 -18.10 -30.32 45.97
CA VAL A 486 -16.82 -31.05 46.12
C VAL A 486 -16.43 -31.17 47.59
#